data_AF-A0A8T0RBM5-F1
#
_entry.id   AF-A0A8T0RBM5-F1
#
_cell.length_a   1.000
_cell.length_b   1.000
_cell.length_c   1.000
_cell.angle_alpha   90.00
_cell.angle_beta   90.00
_cell.angle_gamma   90.00
#
_symmetry.space_group_name_H-M   'P 1'
#
loop_
_entity.id
_entity.type
_entity.pdbx_description
1 polymer ?
#
loop_
_entity_poly.entity_id
_entity_poly.type
_entity_poly.pdbx_seq_one_letter_code
_entity_poly.pdbx_strand_id
1 'polypeptide(L)'
;MEQSSKCCLHPTAGSTTEQKRGEEETLSSSKAEDVSDYAVGVLKGKLVHLNHIDAVVQLRPSMSHVISGRAYNRKTLQSWEMNGGASGSRAPSRKGDERPEDSKDHAEDSEPWISLTYQPAGSNIATKYHDKMISNDGVAIDFTMSNTDYVMSLCPGASTSSKHINKWQAIREILLLPLEERLKKWFTEVSEVNHFDALKHLAPTISEEEILKVLPDYAYLVRGLWVCKSSLLFDDGYASKRDRILLEFTKRESIPEKILAVWIKPDDLRRKRILLPLCRRRGVLKDYKFKTSDLSFLKRYPDIVNELECAWSTH
;
A
#
# COMPACT_ATOMS: atom_id res chain seq x y z
N MET A 1 -0.22 14.17 13.41
CA MET A 1 -1.02 14.75 14.52
C MET A 1 -0.10 15.73 15.25
N GLU A 2 -0.44 17.01 15.36
CA GLU A 2 0.54 18.05 15.73
C GLU A 2 0.75 18.10 17.26
N GLN A 3 1.66 17.27 17.78
CA GLN A 3 2.11 17.39 19.17
C GLN A 3 3.11 18.54 19.30
N SER A 4 2.66 19.61 19.94
CA SER A 4 3.46 20.80 20.20
C SER A 4 4.16 20.68 21.56
N SER A 5 5.35 20.08 21.58
CA SER A 5 6.24 20.13 22.75
C SER A 5 7.03 21.43 22.71
N LYS A 6 6.77 22.32 23.68
CA LYS A 6 7.49 23.59 23.80
C LYS A 6 8.87 23.34 24.42
N CYS A 7 9.94 23.62 23.69
CA CYS A 7 11.29 23.72 24.26
C CYS A 7 11.73 25.19 24.21
N CYS A 8 11.84 25.83 25.38
CA CYS A 8 12.40 27.18 25.50
C CYS A 8 13.87 27.07 25.94
N LEU A 9 14.79 27.54 25.09
CA LEU A 9 16.19 27.70 25.47
C LEU A 9 16.37 29.11 26.04
N HIS A 10 16.66 29.23 27.33
CA HIS A 10 16.97 30.50 27.97
C HIS A 10 18.50 30.65 28.11
N PRO A 11 19.11 31.75 27.61
CA PRO A 11 20.50 32.09 27.93
C PRO A 11 20.58 32.60 29.38
N THR A 12 21.54 32.11 30.16
CA THR A 12 21.73 32.51 31.55
C THR A 12 22.40 33.90 31.61
N ALA A 13 21.72 34.90 32.18
CA ALA A 13 22.29 36.21 32.46
C ALA A 13 22.77 36.29 33.92
N GLY A 14 24.03 36.72 34.09
CA GLY A 14 24.56 37.20 35.36
C GLY A 14 24.09 38.62 35.66
N SER A 15 23.92 38.88 36.97
CA SER A 15 23.74 40.16 37.67
C SER A 15 22.75 41.19 37.10
N THR A 16 21.72 41.41 37.91
CA THR A 16 20.75 42.52 37.94
C THR A 16 21.28 43.87 37.45
N THR A 17 20.60 44.46 36.46
CA THR A 17 20.25 45.89 36.38
C THR A 17 19.19 46.09 35.29
N GLU A 18 18.16 46.88 35.60
CA GLU A 18 17.09 47.25 34.67
C GLU A 18 17.65 47.98 33.44
N GLN A 19 17.43 47.46 32.22
CA GLN A 19 17.25 48.26 31.00
C GLN A 19 16.85 47.36 29.79
N LYS A 20 15.89 47.85 29.00
CA LYS A 20 15.51 47.51 27.61
C LYS A 20 14.43 46.46 27.32
N ARG A 21 13.56 46.90 26.42
CA ARG A 21 12.33 46.32 25.89
C ARG A 21 12.71 45.51 24.64
N GLY A 22 12.63 44.18 24.72
CA GLY A 22 12.63 43.25 23.58
C GLY A 22 14.00 42.79 23.08
N GLU A 23 14.64 41.83 23.74
CA GLU A 23 15.88 41.19 23.27
C GLU A 23 15.89 39.65 23.43
N GLU A 24 14.73 39.01 23.65
CA GLU A 24 14.66 37.54 23.75
C GLU A 24 13.65 36.98 22.75
N GLU A 25 14.14 36.17 21.80
CA GLU A 25 13.31 35.43 20.86
C GLU A 25 13.13 33.99 21.35
N THR A 26 11.87 33.61 21.59
CA THR A 26 11.55 32.25 22.03
C THR A 26 11.29 31.35 20.82
N LEU A 27 11.89 30.17 20.80
CA LEU A 27 11.56 29.11 19.84
C LEU A 27 10.59 28.11 20.47
N SER A 28 9.79 27.44 19.65
CA SER A 28 8.94 26.32 20.04
C SER A 28 9.17 25.16 19.07
N SER A 29 9.04 23.92 19.56
CA SER A 29 9.43 22.74 18.80
C SER A 29 8.22 21.89 18.40
N SER A 30 8.37 21.13 17.32
CA SER A 30 7.49 20.00 16.99
C SER A 30 8.35 18.80 16.62
N LYS A 31 8.01 17.63 17.15
CA LYS A 31 8.76 16.38 16.93
C LYS A 31 8.25 15.66 15.66
N ALA A 32 9.15 15.04 14.91
CA ALA A 32 8.78 14.08 13.86
C ALA A 32 8.26 12.76 14.46
N GLU A 33 7.34 12.09 13.77
CA GLU A 33 6.67 10.88 14.29
C GLU A 33 7.59 9.64 14.32
N ASP A 34 8.43 9.44 13.29
CA ASP A 34 9.39 8.33 13.21
C ASP A 34 10.72 8.78 12.58
N VAL A 35 11.82 8.30 13.14
CA VAL A 35 13.20 8.63 12.77
C VAL A 35 14.11 7.40 12.68
N SER A 36 13.56 6.20 12.82
CA SER A 36 14.31 4.94 12.86
C SER A 36 15.14 4.68 11.59
N ASP A 37 14.70 5.21 10.44
CA ASP A 37 15.39 5.11 9.15
C ASP A 37 16.54 6.12 8.96
N TYR A 38 16.82 6.97 9.96
CA TYR A 38 17.82 8.02 9.86
C TYR A 38 18.96 7.84 10.88
N ALA A 39 20.17 8.20 10.47
CA ALA A 39 21.36 8.19 11.32
C ALA A 39 22.24 9.40 11.04
N VAL A 40 23.02 9.84 12.03
CA VAL A 40 24.05 10.88 11.85
C VAL A 40 25.39 10.22 11.58
N GLY A 41 26.00 10.56 10.45
CA GLY A 41 27.35 10.11 10.08
C GLY A 41 28.42 11.15 10.42
N VAL A 42 29.42 10.77 11.22
CA VAL A 42 30.63 11.56 11.44
C VAL A 42 31.74 11.03 10.55
N LEU A 43 32.21 11.85 9.61
CA LEU A 43 33.32 11.50 8.72
C LEU A 43 34.66 11.89 9.36
N LYS A 44 35.54 10.91 9.60
CA LYS A 44 36.90 11.14 10.10
C LYS A 44 37.90 10.35 9.27
N GLY A 45 38.76 11.07 8.55
CA GLY A 45 39.69 10.46 7.60
C GLY A 45 38.94 9.74 6.48
N LYS A 46 39.02 8.40 6.44
CA LYS A 46 38.34 7.54 5.44
C LYS A 46 37.20 6.71 6.04
N LEU A 47 36.80 6.97 7.29
CA LEU A 47 35.78 6.21 8.00
C LEU A 47 34.54 7.08 8.27
N VAL A 48 33.36 6.47 8.15
CA VAL A 48 32.07 7.07 8.51
C VAL A 48 31.56 6.36 9.76
N HIS A 49 31.36 7.11 10.84
CA HIS A 49 30.82 6.61 12.10
C HIS A 49 29.34 6.96 12.19
N LEU A 50 28.47 5.94 12.20
CA LEU A 50 27.02 6.11 12.25
C LEU A 50 26.54 6.15 13.71
N ASN A 51 25.70 7.13 14.04
CA ASN A 51 25.08 7.31 15.34
C ASN A 51 23.55 7.31 15.20
N HIS A 52 22.86 6.64 16.12
CA HIS A 52 21.40 6.62 16.20
C HIS A 52 20.83 8.02 16.46
N ILE A 53 19.65 8.31 15.92
CA ILE A 53 18.91 9.54 16.16
C ILE A 53 17.68 9.21 17.01
N ASP A 54 17.63 9.73 18.24
CA ASP A 54 16.49 9.48 19.13
C ASP A 54 15.25 10.33 18.76
N ALA A 55 15.48 11.52 18.21
CA ALA A 55 14.43 12.44 17.82
C ALA A 55 14.93 13.47 16.81
N VAL A 56 14.04 13.88 15.91
CA VAL A 56 14.20 15.08 15.09
C VAL A 56 13.15 16.10 15.52
N VAL A 57 13.61 17.31 15.83
CA VAL A 57 12.76 18.42 16.26
C VAL A 57 12.90 19.59 15.31
N GLN A 58 11.77 20.17 14.91
CA GLN A 58 11.76 21.41 14.15
C GLN A 58 11.49 22.58 15.10
N LEU A 59 12.47 23.47 15.24
CA LEU A 59 12.33 24.71 16.00
C LEU A 59 11.71 25.82 15.12
N ARG A 60 10.71 26.52 15.65
CA ARG A 60 10.04 27.65 14.99
C ARG A 60 9.93 28.83 15.95
N PRO A 61 10.02 30.08 15.48
CA PRO A 61 9.76 31.26 16.29
C PRO A 61 8.37 31.21 16.94
N SER A 62 8.32 31.47 18.24
CA SER A 62 7.09 31.51 19.02
C SER A 62 6.53 32.92 19.07
N MET A 63 5.25 33.05 18.71
CA MET A 63 4.49 34.29 18.87
C MET A 63 3.74 34.35 20.21
N SER A 64 4.18 33.58 21.21
CA SER A 64 3.56 33.52 22.55
C SER A 64 3.40 34.91 23.17
N HIS A 65 4.37 35.80 22.99
CA HIS A 65 4.34 37.19 23.45
C HIS A 65 3.24 38.04 22.79
N VAL A 66 2.90 37.78 21.52
CA VAL A 66 1.77 38.44 20.82
C VAL A 66 0.43 37.89 21.29
N ILE A 67 0.37 36.58 21.49
CA ILE A 67 -0.85 35.86 21.90
C ILE A 67 -1.23 36.21 23.33
N SER A 68 -0.26 36.26 24.25
CA SER A 68 -0.46 36.67 25.64
C SER A 68 -0.87 38.15 25.74
N GLY A 69 -0.29 39.04 24.93
CA GLY A 69 -0.71 40.45 24.84
C GLY A 69 -2.15 40.63 24.36
N ARG A 70 -2.60 39.83 23.37
CA ARG A 70 -4.02 39.83 22.93
C ARG A 70 -4.97 39.25 23.98
N ALA A 71 -4.52 38.27 24.76
CA ALA A 71 -5.32 37.71 25.86
C ALA A 71 -5.45 38.69 27.04
N TYR A 72 -4.38 39.44 27.35
CA TYR A 72 -4.43 40.55 28.30
C TYR A 72 -5.43 41.60 27.85
N ASN A 73 -5.33 42.10 26.61
CA ASN A 73 -6.24 43.12 26.08
C ASN A 73 -7.71 42.67 26.04
N ARG A 74 -8.00 41.37 25.79
CA ARG A 74 -9.37 40.82 25.89
C ARG A 74 -9.90 40.79 27.32
N LYS A 75 -9.06 40.43 28.31
CA LYS A 75 -9.44 40.47 29.72
C LYS A 75 -9.73 41.90 30.19
N THR A 76 -8.96 42.88 29.70
CA THR A 76 -9.19 44.30 29.99
C THR A 76 -10.49 44.81 29.36
N LEU A 77 -10.84 44.37 28.14
CA LEU A 77 -12.10 44.73 27.47
C LEU A 77 -13.34 44.13 28.17
N GLN A 78 -13.26 42.84 28.56
CA GLN A 78 -14.36 42.18 29.28
C GLN A 78 -14.58 42.72 30.70
N SER A 79 -13.53 43.26 31.34
CA SER A 79 -13.65 43.96 32.63
C SER A 79 -14.38 45.30 32.51
N TRP A 80 -14.37 45.94 31.34
CA TRP A 80 -15.10 47.19 31.10
C TRP A 80 -16.59 46.94 30.79
N GLU A 81 -16.91 45.82 30.13
CA GLU A 81 -18.28 45.47 29.72
C GLU A 81 -19.15 44.88 30.85
N MET A 82 -18.58 44.41 31.96
CA MET A 82 -19.35 43.84 33.08
C MET A 82 -19.96 44.88 34.04
N ASN A 83 -19.65 46.18 33.88
CA ASN A 83 -20.17 47.27 34.73
C ASN A 83 -21.38 48.01 34.14
N GLY A 84 -22.20 47.34 33.32
CA GLY A 84 -23.39 47.95 32.73
C GLY A 84 -24.53 46.97 32.45
N GLY A 85 -25.46 46.86 33.39
CA GLY A 85 -26.89 46.66 33.09
C GLY A 85 -27.39 45.22 32.91
N ALA A 86 -28.29 44.83 33.82
CA ALA A 86 -29.06 43.60 33.83
C ALA A 86 -29.97 43.41 32.60
N SER A 87 -30.10 42.17 32.12
CA SER A 87 -31.39 41.55 31.76
C SER A 87 -31.17 40.08 31.42
N GLY A 88 -31.89 39.19 32.11
CA GLY A 88 -31.81 37.75 31.87
C GLY A 88 -32.61 37.28 30.66
N SER A 89 -32.23 36.12 30.12
CA SER A 89 -33.16 34.99 29.97
C SER A 89 -32.57 33.84 29.15
N ARG A 90 -32.90 32.64 29.63
CA ARG A 90 -33.19 31.39 28.92
C ARG A 90 -32.07 30.73 28.12
N ALA A 91 -31.48 29.75 28.79
CA ALA A 91 -31.01 28.52 28.16
C ALA A 91 -32.12 27.85 27.32
N PRO A 92 -31.78 27.24 26.18
CA PRO A 92 -32.50 26.10 25.65
C PRO A 92 -31.60 24.86 25.60
N SER A 93 -32.00 23.86 26.38
CA SER A 93 -31.58 22.47 26.24
C SER A 93 -32.00 21.94 24.86
N ARG A 94 -31.04 21.47 24.06
CA ARG A 94 -31.27 20.57 22.93
C ARG A 94 -30.35 19.37 23.08
N LYS A 95 -30.98 18.25 23.48
CA LYS A 95 -30.42 16.91 23.53
C LYS A 95 -30.27 16.43 22.07
N GLY A 96 -29.06 16.52 21.54
CA GLY A 96 -28.64 15.93 20.27
C GLY A 96 -27.65 14.82 20.57
N ASP A 97 -27.99 13.61 20.14
CA ASP A 97 -27.17 12.41 20.23
C ASP A 97 -26.13 12.46 19.10
N GLU A 98 -25.03 13.17 19.35
CA GLU A 98 -23.83 13.17 18.51
C GLU A 98 -22.71 12.51 19.32
N ARG A 99 -22.30 11.32 18.90
CA ARG A 99 -21.09 10.65 19.39
C ARG A 99 -19.90 11.59 19.12
N PRO A 100 -19.11 11.99 20.12
CA PRO A 100 -17.88 12.71 19.86
C PRO A 100 -16.83 11.68 19.41
N GLU A 101 -16.55 11.66 18.12
CA GLU A 101 -15.32 11.07 17.60
C GLU A 101 -14.13 11.92 18.08
N ASP A 102 -13.20 11.27 18.78
CA ASP A 102 -11.81 11.65 19.01
C ASP A 102 -11.49 13.09 19.45
N SER A 103 -11.82 13.41 20.70
CA SER A 103 -11.03 14.35 21.50
C SER A 103 -10.22 13.58 22.55
N LYS A 104 -9.20 12.85 22.07
CA LYS A 104 -8.07 12.42 22.90
C LYS A 104 -7.06 13.55 23.03
N ASP A 105 -7.46 14.64 23.68
CA ASP A 105 -6.48 15.41 24.46
C ASP A 105 -6.26 14.57 25.72
N HIS A 106 -5.33 13.62 25.62
CA HIS A 106 -4.87 12.89 26.78
C HIS A 106 -4.34 13.93 27.77
N ALA A 107 -5.00 14.01 28.92
CA ALA A 107 -4.42 14.55 30.14
C ALA A 107 -3.23 13.65 30.51
N GLU A 108 -2.11 13.82 29.82
CA GLU A 108 -0.83 13.35 30.28
C GLU A 108 -0.39 14.30 31.40
N ASP A 109 -0.10 13.73 32.57
CA ASP A 109 0.49 14.44 33.70
C ASP A 109 1.62 15.33 33.18
N SER A 110 1.54 16.64 33.43
CA SER A 110 2.49 17.61 32.89
C SER A 110 3.90 17.26 33.35
N GLU A 111 4.70 16.70 32.44
CA GLU A 111 6.10 16.35 32.69
C GLU A 111 6.87 17.59 33.21
N PRO A 112 7.69 17.46 34.27
CA PRO A 112 8.39 18.59 34.84
C PRO A 112 9.43 19.17 33.88
N TRP A 113 9.54 20.50 33.86
CA TRP A 113 10.53 21.20 33.05
C TRP A 113 11.96 20.90 33.50
N ILE A 114 12.81 20.51 32.54
CA ILE A 114 14.25 20.32 32.74
C ILE A 114 14.99 21.50 32.11
N SER A 115 15.72 22.27 32.92
CA SER A 115 16.56 23.37 32.44
C SER A 115 17.92 22.83 31.97
N LEU A 116 18.32 23.20 30.76
CA LEU A 116 19.59 22.78 30.15
C LEU A 116 20.48 23.99 29.90
N THR A 117 21.78 23.83 30.11
CA THR A 117 22.77 24.86 29.79
C THR A 117 23.23 24.70 28.34
N TYR A 118 23.06 25.75 27.53
CA TYR A 118 23.54 25.77 26.16
C TYR A 118 25.07 25.78 26.10
N GLN A 119 25.64 24.88 25.30
CA GLN A 119 27.07 24.84 25.01
C GLN A 119 27.29 25.18 23.54
N PRO A 120 28.01 26.28 23.23
CA PRO A 120 28.21 26.69 21.84
C PRO A 120 29.13 25.73 21.09
N ALA A 121 28.98 25.73 19.76
CA ALA A 121 29.91 25.08 18.86
C ALA A 121 31.34 25.60 19.10
N GLY A 122 32.31 24.68 19.16
CA GLY A 122 33.71 25.00 19.47
C GLY A 122 34.06 25.06 20.96
N SER A 123 33.09 24.90 21.87
CA SER A 123 33.41 24.73 23.29
C SER A 123 34.17 23.41 23.54
N ASN A 124 34.96 23.37 24.62
CA ASN A 124 35.66 22.15 25.04
C ASN A 124 34.69 20.99 25.33
N ILE A 125 33.47 21.30 25.79
CA ILE A 125 32.44 20.30 26.07
C ILE A 125 31.87 19.73 24.76
N ALA A 126 31.55 20.58 23.78
CA ALA A 126 31.08 20.15 22.46
C ALA A 126 32.12 19.26 21.74
N THR A 127 33.40 19.63 21.84
CA THR A 127 34.51 18.85 21.26
C THR A 127 34.60 17.45 21.88
N LYS A 128 34.56 17.36 23.22
CA LYS A 128 34.54 16.08 23.94
C LYS A 128 33.33 15.22 23.59
N TYR A 129 32.17 15.83 23.32
CA TYR A 129 30.98 15.08 22.89
C TYR A 129 31.15 14.54 21.47
N HIS A 130 31.67 15.35 20.55
CA HIS A 130 31.97 14.92 19.18
C HIS A 130 32.98 13.76 19.15
N ASP A 131 34.00 13.78 20.01
CA ASP A 131 34.95 12.67 20.13
C ASP A 131 34.29 11.36 20.57
N LYS A 132 33.20 11.41 21.35
CA LYS A 132 32.42 10.22 21.74
C LYS A 132 31.56 9.65 20.62
N MET A 133 31.25 10.44 19.59
CA MET A 133 30.49 9.98 18.41
C MET A 133 31.35 9.15 17.43
N ILE A 134 32.64 9.02 17.73
CA ILE A 134 33.62 8.26 16.95
C ILE A 134 34.01 7.04 17.77
N SER A 135 33.64 5.85 17.30
CA SER A 135 34.15 4.59 17.86
C SER A 135 35.58 4.32 17.37
N ASN A 136 36.46 3.91 18.28
CA ASN A 136 37.79 3.41 17.93
C ASN A 136 37.77 1.94 17.50
N ASP A 137 36.71 1.20 17.88
CA ASP A 137 36.55 -0.22 17.60
C ASP A 137 35.51 -0.42 16.50
N GLY A 138 35.94 -1.05 15.40
CA GLY A 138 35.06 -1.47 14.33
C GLY A 138 34.39 -2.79 14.70
N VAL A 139 33.20 -2.72 15.29
CA VAL A 139 32.38 -3.92 15.49
C VAL A 139 31.83 -4.32 14.12
N ALA A 140 32.15 -5.53 13.66
CA ALA A 140 31.57 -6.07 12.45
C ALA A 140 30.05 -6.23 12.66
N ILE A 141 29.25 -5.61 11.78
CA ILE A 141 27.82 -5.87 11.73
C ILE A 141 27.64 -7.26 11.15
N ASP A 142 27.16 -8.20 11.97
CA ASP A 142 26.86 -9.54 11.52
C ASP A 142 25.51 -9.55 10.78
N PHE A 143 25.57 -9.55 9.45
CA PHE A 143 24.39 -9.73 8.61
C PHE A 143 24.01 -11.21 8.62
N THR A 144 23.25 -11.61 9.64
CA THR A 144 22.85 -13.01 9.87
C THR A 144 21.80 -13.54 8.89
N MET A 145 21.19 -12.66 8.07
CA MET A 145 20.15 -13.04 7.10
C MET A 145 20.73 -13.41 5.74
N SER A 146 20.14 -14.40 5.08
CA SER A 146 20.40 -14.70 3.67
C SER A 146 19.80 -13.62 2.76
N ASN A 147 20.32 -13.47 1.53
CA ASN A 147 19.77 -12.54 0.54
C ASN A 147 18.27 -12.77 0.30
N THR A 148 17.85 -14.04 0.28
CA THR A 148 16.45 -14.41 0.12
C THR A 148 15.61 -13.97 1.31
N ASP A 149 16.08 -14.18 2.53
CA ASP A 149 15.34 -13.81 3.74
C ASP A 149 15.23 -12.30 3.89
N TYR A 150 16.29 -11.57 3.52
CA TYR A 150 16.30 -10.11 3.50
C TYR A 150 15.25 -9.53 2.53
N VAL A 151 15.18 -10.05 1.31
CA VAL A 151 14.15 -9.60 0.34
C VAL A 151 12.74 -9.95 0.83
N MET A 152 12.58 -11.11 1.46
CA MET A 152 11.31 -11.54 2.03
C MET A 152 10.87 -10.69 3.24
N SER A 153 11.81 -10.16 4.03
CA SER A 153 11.50 -9.30 5.17
C SER A 153 11.15 -7.87 4.76
N LEU A 154 11.75 -7.34 3.69
CA LEU A 154 11.39 -6.04 3.10
C LEU A 154 9.99 -6.06 2.46
N CYS A 155 9.58 -7.22 1.95
CA CYS A 155 8.29 -7.41 1.29
C CYS A 155 7.50 -8.52 2.00
N PRO A 156 7.07 -8.32 3.25
CA PRO A 156 6.25 -9.29 3.96
C PRO A 156 4.92 -9.35 3.21
N GLY A 157 4.72 -10.38 2.39
CA GLY A 157 3.52 -10.53 1.57
C GLY A 157 2.28 -10.29 2.43
N ALA A 158 1.38 -9.43 1.97
CA ALA A 158 0.27 -8.92 2.76
C ALA A 158 -0.51 -10.08 3.44
N SER A 159 -0.41 -10.16 4.77
CA SER A 159 -1.30 -10.97 5.57
C SER A 159 -2.63 -10.24 5.66
N THR A 160 -3.56 -10.57 4.75
CA THR A 160 -4.94 -10.13 4.87
C THR A 160 -5.74 -11.25 5.51
N SER A 161 -6.40 -10.93 6.62
CA SER A 161 -7.32 -11.77 7.39
C SER A 161 -8.62 -12.14 6.65
N SER A 162 -8.57 -12.38 5.34
CA SER A 162 -9.73 -12.80 4.53
C SER A 162 -9.45 -14.15 3.89
N LYS A 163 -10.48 -15.00 3.80
CA LYS A 163 -10.48 -16.37 3.23
C LYS A 163 -10.16 -16.44 1.73
N HIS A 164 -9.50 -15.43 1.16
CA HIS A 164 -8.92 -15.50 -0.17
C HIS A 164 -7.48 -15.95 -0.04
N ILE A 165 -7.18 -17.13 -0.57
CA ILE A 165 -5.83 -17.63 -0.73
C ILE A 165 -4.98 -16.49 -1.30
N ASN A 166 -3.99 -16.08 -0.52
CA ASN A 166 -2.89 -15.23 -0.94
C ASN A 166 -2.33 -15.75 -2.26
N LYS A 167 -2.64 -15.03 -3.34
CA LYS A 167 -2.28 -15.40 -4.71
C LYS A 167 -0.80 -15.80 -4.83
N TRP A 168 0.06 -15.16 -4.05
CA TRP A 168 1.49 -15.47 -3.99
C TRP A 168 1.82 -16.83 -3.36
N GLN A 169 1.22 -17.21 -2.23
CA GLN A 169 1.38 -18.55 -1.67
C GLN A 169 0.75 -19.61 -2.58
N ALA A 170 -0.42 -19.36 -3.19
CA ALA A 170 -0.98 -20.27 -4.19
C ALA A 170 0.03 -20.54 -5.32
N ILE A 171 0.65 -19.48 -5.86
CA ILE A 171 1.67 -19.60 -6.90
C ILE A 171 2.87 -20.41 -6.40
N ARG A 172 3.35 -20.19 -5.17
CA ARG A 172 4.47 -20.94 -4.58
C ARG A 172 4.16 -22.43 -4.45
N GLU A 173 2.99 -22.78 -3.92
CA GLU A 173 2.55 -24.18 -3.81
C GLU A 173 2.40 -24.82 -5.19
N ILE A 174 1.82 -24.09 -6.16
CA ILE A 174 1.64 -24.56 -7.54
C ILE A 174 2.99 -24.90 -8.19
N LEU A 175 4.02 -24.08 -7.98
CA LEU A 175 5.34 -24.31 -8.57
C LEU A 175 6.07 -25.56 -8.03
N LEU A 176 5.67 -26.07 -6.86
CA LEU A 176 6.21 -27.32 -6.31
C LEU A 176 5.55 -28.58 -6.90
N LEU A 177 4.40 -28.44 -7.56
CA LEU A 177 3.65 -29.56 -8.12
C LEU A 177 4.24 -30.03 -9.47
N PRO A 178 4.02 -31.30 -9.87
CA PRO A 178 4.29 -31.77 -11.23
C PRO A 178 3.57 -30.91 -12.29
N LEU A 179 4.04 -30.92 -13.54
CA LEU A 179 3.54 -30.04 -14.61
C LEU A 179 2.01 -30.10 -14.78
N GLU A 180 1.45 -31.31 -14.84
CA GLU A 180 0.00 -31.53 -15.03
C GLU A 180 -0.84 -30.93 -13.89
N GLU A 181 -0.49 -31.24 -12.65
CA GLU A 181 -1.15 -30.72 -11.46
C GLU A 181 -0.99 -29.21 -11.34
N ARG A 182 0.21 -28.71 -11.68
CA ARG A 182 0.55 -27.28 -11.72
C ARG A 182 -0.36 -26.52 -12.70
N LEU A 183 -0.50 -27.03 -13.93
CA LEU A 183 -1.37 -26.43 -14.95
C LEU A 183 -2.84 -26.48 -14.53
N LYS A 184 -3.31 -27.64 -14.06
CA LYS A 184 -4.68 -27.81 -13.58
C LYS A 184 -5.00 -26.81 -12.47
N LYS A 185 -4.18 -26.74 -11.42
CA LYS A 185 -4.37 -25.83 -10.28
C LYS A 185 -4.27 -24.36 -10.70
N TRP A 186 -3.37 -24.02 -11.62
CA TRP A 186 -3.27 -22.66 -12.18
C TRP A 186 -4.56 -22.23 -12.88
N PHE A 187 -5.10 -23.07 -13.75
CA PHE A 187 -6.30 -22.76 -14.53
C PHE A 187 -7.56 -22.69 -13.67
N THR A 188 -7.64 -23.42 -12.56
CA THR A 188 -8.81 -23.42 -11.67
C THR A 188 -8.75 -22.35 -10.58
N GLU A 189 -7.56 -22.04 -10.05
CA GLU A 189 -7.41 -21.19 -8.86
C GLU A 189 -6.81 -19.81 -9.16
N VAL A 190 -5.99 -19.66 -10.21
CA VAL A 190 -5.23 -18.43 -10.45
C VAL A 190 -5.75 -17.64 -11.64
N SER A 191 -5.83 -18.28 -12.81
CA SER A 191 -6.21 -17.60 -14.05
C SER A 191 -6.79 -18.56 -15.09
N GLU A 192 -8.03 -18.29 -15.49
CA GLU A 192 -8.75 -19.10 -16.48
C GLU A 192 -8.36 -18.78 -17.93
N VAL A 193 -7.67 -17.67 -18.21
CA VAL A 193 -7.30 -17.23 -19.57
C VAL A 193 -5.87 -16.70 -19.54
N ASN A 194 -4.97 -17.33 -20.31
CA ASN A 194 -3.54 -17.04 -20.26
C ASN A 194 -2.91 -16.96 -21.65
N HIS A 195 -1.89 -16.11 -21.76
CA HIS A 195 -0.92 -16.18 -22.85
C HIS A 195 -0.01 -17.39 -22.67
N PHE A 196 0.47 -17.95 -23.79
CA PHE A 196 1.41 -19.07 -23.71
C PHE A 196 2.71 -18.69 -22.99
N ASP A 197 3.24 -17.48 -23.24
CA ASP A 197 4.44 -16.99 -22.56
C ASP A 197 4.29 -16.94 -21.03
N ALA A 198 3.11 -16.59 -20.54
CA ALA A 198 2.83 -16.61 -19.10
C ALA A 198 2.85 -18.03 -18.53
N LEU A 199 2.37 -19.02 -19.30
CA LEU A 199 2.38 -20.43 -18.90
C LEU A 199 3.79 -21.03 -18.95
N LYS A 200 4.65 -20.59 -19.86
CA LYS A 200 6.07 -20.99 -19.89
C LYS A 200 6.78 -20.66 -18.57
N HIS A 201 6.46 -19.51 -17.96
CA HIS A 201 7.05 -19.13 -16.68
C HIS A 201 6.62 -20.04 -15.52
N LEU A 202 5.57 -20.84 -15.68
CA LEU A 202 5.20 -21.86 -14.69
C LEU A 202 6.13 -23.05 -14.74
N ALA A 203 6.78 -23.34 -15.86
CA ALA A 203 7.63 -24.50 -16.05
C ALA A 203 8.91 -24.16 -16.84
N PRO A 204 9.81 -23.33 -16.27
CA PRO A 204 10.98 -22.83 -16.98
C PRO A 204 12.01 -23.91 -17.34
N THR A 205 11.94 -25.07 -16.68
CA THR A 205 12.82 -26.22 -16.92
C THR A 205 12.29 -27.21 -17.97
N ILE A 206 11.08 -26.98 -18.48
CA ILE A 206 10.37 -27.88 -19.40
C ILE A 206 10.38 -27.26 -20.80
N SER A 207 10.53 -28.08 -21.83
CA SER A 207 10.52 -27.63 -23.23
C SER A 207 9.15 -27.07 -23.64
N GLU A 208 9.13 -26.19 -24.64
CA GLU A 208 7.86 -25.61 -25.11
C GLU A 208 6.95 -26.68 -25.70
N GLU A 209 7.54 -27.67 -26.38
CA GLU A 209 6.84 -28.78 -27.05
C GLU A 209 6.15 -29.70 -26.05
N GLU A 210 6.81 -30.00 -24.92
CA GLU A 210 6.21 -30.80 -23.84
C GLU A 210 5.04 -30.07 -23.19
N ILE A 211 5.17 -28.76 -22.94
CA ILE A 211 4.08 -27.95 -22.39
C ILE A 211 2.89 -27.94 -23.37
N LEU A 212 3.15 -27.71 -24.66
CA LEU A 212 2.12 -27.65 -25.69
C LEU A 212 1.41 -28.99 -25.93
N LYS A 213 2.08 -30.11 -25.68
CA LYS A 213 1.49 -31.45 -25.76
C LYS A 213 0.47 -31.71 -24.64
N VAL A 214 0.74 -31.21 -23.43
CA VAL A 214 -0.09 -31.44 -22.23
C VAL A 214 -1.22 -30.41 -22.10
N LEU A 215 -1.00 -29.19 -22.58
CA LEU A 215 -1.95 -28.07 -22.46
C LEU A 215 -3.38 -28.37 -22.96
N PRO A 216 -3.58 -29.06 -24.10
CA PRO A 216 -4.90 -29.38 -24.64
C PRO A 216 -5.77 -30.20 -23.70
N ASP A 217 -5.20 -30.90 -22.71
CA ASP A 217 -5.99 -31.66 -21.72
C ASP A 217 -6.71 -30.74 -20.74
N TYR A 218 -6.16 -29.56 -20.47
CA TYR A 218 -6.67 -28.64 -19.44
C TYR A 218 -7.27 -27.34 -20.01
N ALA A 219 -6.92 -26.97 -21.24
CA ALA A 219 -7.34 -25.71 -21.83
C ALA A 219 -7.65 -25.83 -23.33
N TYR A 220 -8.54 -24.97 -23.80
CA TYR A 220 -8.81 -24.74 -25.21
C TYR A 220 -8.03 -23.53 -25.73
N LEU A 221 -7.58 -23.61 -26.98
CA LEU A 221 -7.03 -22.46 -27.67
C LEU A 221 -8.18 -21.63 -28.29
N VAL A 222 -8.25 -20.35 -27.91
CA VAL A 222 -9.25 -19.40 -28.42
C VAL A 222 -8.53 -18.10 -28.79
N ARG A 223 -8.40 -17.84 -30.10
CA ARG A 223 -7.76 -16.65 -30.66
C ARG A 223 -6.35 -16.37 -30.09
N GLY A 224 -5.54 -17.43 -29.97
CA GLY A 224 -4.17 -17.37 -29.46
C GLY A 224 -4.04 -17.41 -27.93
N LEU A 225 -5.16 -17.36 -27.19
CA LEU A 225 -5.15 -17.49 -25.73
C LEU A 225 -5.54 -18.91 -25.30
N TRP A 226 -4.89 -19.41 -24.25
CA TRP A 226 -5.24 -20.67 -23.61
C TRP A 226 -6.28 -20.43 -22.53
N VAL A 227 -7.45 -21.03 -22.71
CA VAL A 227 -8.64 -20.86 -21.88
C VAL A 227 -8.98 -22.16 -21.17
N CYS A 228 -9.08 -22.14 -19.83
CA CYS A 228 -9.45 -23.30 -19.01
C CYS A 228 -10.72 -23.98 -19.53
N LYS A 229 -10.66 -25.32 -19.67
CA LYS A 229 -11.81 -26.14 -20.07
C LYS A 229 -12.95 -25.99 -19.07
N SER A 230 -14.18 -25.92 -19.60
CA SER A 230 -15.36 -25.73 -18.77
C SER A 230 -15.62 -26.88 -17.81
N SER A 231 -15.24 -28.11 -18.17
CA SER A 231 -15.35 -29.31 -17.33
C SER A 231 -14.46 -29.30 -16.08
N LEU A 232 -13.45 -28.42 -16.02
CA LEU A 232 -12.62 -28.23 -14.82
C LEU A 232 -13.21 -27.21 -13.85
N LEU A 233 -14.19 -26.42 -14.28
CA LEU A 233 -14.75 -25.30 -13.53
C LEU A 233 -16.21 -25.51 -13.12
N PHE A 234 -16.96 -26.30 -13.89
CA PHE A 234 -18.39 -26.51 -13.72
C PHE A 234 -18.75 -27.98 -13.93
N ASP A 235 -19.40 -28.57 -12.95
CA ASP A 235 -19.87 -29.97 -12.98
C ASP A 235 -21.32 -30.10 -13.49
N ASP A 236 -21.86 -29.04 -14.09
CA ASP A 236 -23.27 -28.93 -14.45
C ASP A 236 -23.50 -28.36 -15.84
N GLY A 237 -24.77 -28.17 -16.24
CA GLY A 237 -25.15 -27.67 -17.56
C GLY A 237 -24.60 -26.28 -17.94
N TYR A 238 -23.89 -25.59 -17.04
CA TYR A 238 -23.21 -24.34 -17.37
C TYR A 238 -21.88 -24.55 -18.06
N ALA A 239 -21.27 -25.74 -17.94
CA ALA A 239 -20.10 -26.10 -18.73
C ALA A 239 -20.40 -25.97 -20.23
N SER A 240 -21.49 -26.59 -20.69
CA SER A 240 -21.94 -26.52 -22.10
C SER A 240 -22.32 -25.10 -22.54
N LYS A 241 -22.90 -24.29 -21.65
CA LYS A 241 -23.19 -22.86 -21.96
C LYS A 241 -21.91 -22.07 -22.16
N ARG A 242 -20.89 -22.31 -21.33
CA ARG A 242 -19.57 -21.67 -21.46
C ARG A 242 -18.86 -22.14 -22.72
N ASP A 243 -18.86 -23.43 -23.01
CA ASP A 243 -18.26 -23.97 -24.24
C ASP A 243 -18.90 -23.36 -25.50
N ARG A 244 -20.23 -23.20 -25.52
CA ARG A 244 -20.93 -22.49 -26.60
C ARG A 244 -20.47 -21.04 -26.76
N ILE A 245 -20.19 -20.34 -25.66
CA ILE A 245 -19.67 -18.96 -25.69
C ILE A 245 -18.24 -18.94 -26.23
N LEU A 246 -17.40 -19.89 -25.81
CA LEU A 246 -16.02 -20.01 -26.28
C LEU A 246 -15.96 -20.31 -27.78
N LEU A 247 -16.76 -21.28 -28.24
CA LEU A 247 -16.92 -21.60 -29.66
C LEU A 247 -17.39 -20.40 -30.48
N GLU A 248 -18.19 -19.52 -29.90
CA GLU A 248 -18.57 -18.31 -30.59
C GLU A 248 -17.42 -17.30 -30.67
N PHE A 249 -16.60 -17.20 -29.63
CA PHE A 249 -15.42 -16.34 -29.64
C PHE A 249 -14.32 -16.84 -30.58
N THR A 250 -14.30 -18.11 -31.01
CA THR A 250 -13.40 -18.53 -32.09
C THR A 250 -13.80 -17.90 -33.43
N LYS A 251 -15.10 -17.63 -33.64
CA LYS A 251 -15.66 -17.09 -34.89
C LYS A 251 -15.68 -15.56 -34.94
N ARG A 252 -15.90 -14.90 -33.80
CA ARG A 252 -16.04 -13.44 -33.71
C ARG A 252 -15.35 -12.84 -32.51
N GLU A 253 -14.85 -11.61 -32.66
CA GLU A 253 -14.15 -10.90 -31.57
C GLU A 253 -15.06 -10.51 -30.41
N SER A 254 -16.34 -10.28 -30.70
CA SER A 254 -17.32 -9.87 -29.73
C SER A 254 -18.69 -10.48 -30.01
N ILE A 255 -19.44 -10.69 -28.95
CA ILE A 255 -20.78 -11.31 -28.99
C ILE A 255 -21.81 -10.25 -28.55
N PRO A 256 -22.79 -9.89 -29.38
CA PRO A 256 -23.88 -9.01 -29.00
C PRO A 256 -24.63 -9.51 -27.76
N GLU A 257 -24.96 -8.60 -26.84
CA GLU A 257 -25.61 -8.91 -25.57
C GLU A 257 -26.96 -9.63 -25.76
N LYS A 258 -27.68 -9.30 -26.85
CA LYS A 258 -28.94 -9.95 -27.23
C LYS A 258 -28.77 -11.44 -27.55
N ILE A 259 -27.69 -11.81 -28.24
CA ILE A 259 -27.41 -13.21 -28.59
C ILE A 259 -27.02 -13.96 -27.32
N LEU A 260 -26.16 -13.36 -26.50
CA LEU A 260 -25.70 -13.95 -25.25
C LEU A 260 -26.85 -14.17 -24.25
N ALA A 261 -27.85 -13.29 -24.23
CA ALA A 261 -29.05 -13.40 -23.40
C ALA A 261 -29.89 -14.66 -23.68
N VAL A 262 -29.80 -15.22 -24.90
CA VAL A 262 -30.48 -16.48 -25.27
C VAL A 262 -29.83 -17.68 -24.58
N TRP A 263 -28.51 -17.63 -24.36
CA TRP A 263 -27.75 -18.76 -23.82
C TRP A 263 -27.63 -18.71 -22.30
N ILE A 264 -27.46 -17.51 -21.75
CA ILE A 264 -27.42 -17.24 -20.32
C ILE A 264 -28.33 -16.05 -20.08
N LYS A 265 -29.33 -16.19 -19.20
CA LYS A 265 -30.27 -15.10 -18.90
C LYS A 265 -29.53 -13.92 -18.25
N PRO A 266 -29.98 -12.66 -18.45
CA PRO A 266 -29.37 -11.49 -17.80
C PRO A 266 -29.34 -11.59 -16.27
N ASP A 267 -30.39 -12.15 -15.68
CA ASP A 267 -30.58 -12.25 -14.22
C ASP A 267 -29.93 -13.51 -13.61
N ASP A 268 -29.26 -14.32 -14.43
CA ASP A 268 -28.57 -15.52 -13.97
C ASP A 268 -27.36 -15.14 -13.10
N LEU A 269 -27.36 -15.58 -11.84
CA LEU A 269 -26.33 -15.28 -10.86
C LEU A 269 -24.93 -15.73 -11.32
N ARG A 270 -24.83 -16.77 -12.16
CA ARG A 270 -23.56 -17.30 -12.68
C ARG A 270 -23.10 -16.65 -13.98
N ARG A 271 -23.91 -15.78 -14.58
CA ARG A 271 -23.53 -15.00 -15.77
C ARG A 271 -22.21 -14.27 -15.56
N LYS A 272 -22.06 -13.60 -14.42
CA LYS A 272 -20.82 -12.86 -14.08
C LYS A 272 -19.63 -13.81 -13.95
N ARG A 273 -19.78 -14.96 -13.29
CA ARG A 273 -18.72 -15.96 -13.11
C ARG A 273 -18.23 -16.53 -14.44
N ILE A 274 -19.12 -16.70 -15.43
CA ILE A 274 -18.75 -17.20 -16.76
C ILE A 274 -18.11 -16.11 -17.62
N LEU A 275 -18.66 -14.90 -17.63
CA LEU A 275 -18.24 -13.87 -18.58
C LEU A 275 -17.03 -13.07 -18.12
N LEU A 276 -16.92 -12.73 -16.84
CA LEU A 276 -15.85 -11.86 -16.32
C LEU A 276 -14.43 -12.40 -16.60
N PRO A 277 -14.14 -13.70 -16.48
CA PRO A 277 -12.81 -14.22 -16.78
C PRO A 277 -12.45 -14.14 -18.28
N LEU A 278 -13.46 -14.23 -19.15
CA LEU A 278 -13.31 -14.40 -20.60
C LEU A 278 -13.33 -13.08 -21.38
N CYS A 279 -14.18 -12.14 -20.99
CA CYS A 279 -14.54 -11.00 -21.84
C CYS A 279 -14.88 -9.74 -21.04
N ARG A 280 -14.84 -8.59 -21.72
CA ARG A 280 -15.26 -7.29 -21.16
C ARG A 280 -16.55 -6.83 -21.84
N ARG A 281 -17.54 -6.43 -21.03
CA ARG A 281 -18.77 -5.82 -21.51
C ARG A 281 -18.48 -4.40 -22.01
N ARG A 282 -18.94 -4.07 -23.22
CA ARG A 282 -18.88 -2.72 -23.79
C ARG A 282 -20.29 -2.14 -23.84
N GLY A 283 -20.64 -1.33 -22.85
CA GLY A 283 -22.01 -0.81 -22.69
C GLY A 283 -22.54 -0.03 -23.91
N VAL A 284 -21.68 0.77 -24.54
CA VAL A 284 -22.03 1.57 -25.73
C VAL A 284 -22.38 0.69 -26.93
N LEU A 285 -21.55 -0.33 -27.18
CA LEU A 285 -21.72 -1.26 -28.30
C LEU A 285 -22.71 -2.40 -27.99
N LYS A 286 -23.15 -2.50 -26.73
CA LYS A 286 -24.06 -3.54 -26.23
C LYS A 286 -23.59 -4.94 -26.58
N ASP A 287 -22.29 -5.20 -26.39
CA ASP A 287 -21.66 -6.48 -26.66
C ASP A 287 -20.59 -6.85 -25.62
N TYR A 288 -20.12 -8.09 -25.70
CA TYR A 288 -19.04 -8.61 -24.88
C TYR A 288 -17.86 -8.90 -25.78
N LYS A 289 -16.75 -8.19 -25.60
CA LYS A 289 -15.52 -8.38 -26.37
C LYS A 289 -14.60 -9.35 -25.64
N PHE A 290 -14.14 -10.39 -26.34
CA PHE A 290 -13.14 -11.31 -25.81
C PHE A 290 -11.86 -10.57 -25.42
N LYS A 291 -11.07 -11.17 -24.52
CA LYS A 291 -9.71 -10.67 -24.23
C LYS A 291 -8.88 -10.54 -25.51
N THR A 292 -7.95 -9.60 -25.50
CA THR A 292 -7.11 -9.30 -26.67
C THR A 292 -6.34 -10.54 -27.10
N SER A 293 -6.47 -10.89 -28.38
CA SER A 293 -5.85 -12.07 -28.98
C SER A 293 -4.32 -12.03 -28.95
N ASP A 294 -3.71 -13.20 -28.82
CA ASP A 294 -2.27 -13.38 -28.92
C ASP A 294 -1.86 -13.67 -30.36
N LEU A 295 -1.66 -12.60 -31.13
CA LEU A 295 -1.24 -12.72 -32.53
C LEU A 295 0.17 -13.29 -32.68
N SER A 296 1.01 -13.20 -31.64
CA SER A 296 2.36 -13.74 -31.67
C SER A 296 2.35 -15.26 -31.59
N PHE A 297 1.52 -15.83 -30.71
CA PHE A 297 1.31 -17.27 -30.61
C PHE A 297 0.75 -17.84 -31.92
N LEU A 298 -0.29 -17.21 -32.48
CA LEU A 298 -0.92 -17.66 -33.73
C LEU A 298 0.07 -17.74 -34.90
N LYS A 299 1.05 -16.82 -34.95
CA LYS A 299 2.09 -16.82 -35.99
C LYS A 299 3.18 -17.84 -35.73
N ARG A 300 3.52 -18.09 -34.46
CA ARG A 300 4.63 -18.97 -34.07
C ARG A 300 4.27 -20.45 -34.11
N TYR A 301 3.01 -20.81 -33.87
CA TYR A 301 2.55 -22.20 -33.82
C TYR A 301 1.32 -22.44 -34.72
N PRO A 302 1.41 -22.22 -36.05
CA PRO A 302 0.26 -22.36 -36.95
C PRO A 302 -0.28 -23.80 -37.02
N ASP A 303 0.58 -24.81 -36.93
CA ASP A 303 0.16 -26.22 -37.00
C ASP A 303 -0.73 -26.61 -35.82
N ILE A 304 -0.35 -26.18 -34.60
CA ILE A 304 -1.12 -26.40 -33.37
C ILE A 304 -2.47 -25.67 -33.43
N VAL A 305 -2.49 -24.46 -33.99
CA VAL A 305 -3.72 -23.70 -34.18
C VAL A 305 -4.68 -24.46 -35.09
N ASN A 306 -4.19 -24.95 -36.23
CA ASN A 306 -5.02 -25.68 -37.19
C ASN A 306 -5.59 -26.97 -36.58
N GLU A 307 -4.77 -27.74 -35.86
CA GLU A 307 -5.20 -28.97 -35.20
C GLU A 307 -6.32 -28.71 -34.17
N LEU A 308 -6.14 -27.69 -33.33
CA LEU A 308 -7.11 -27.36 -32.27
C LEU A 308 -8.37 -26.67 -32.81
N GLU A 309 -8.29 -25.93 -33.93
CA GLU A 309 -9.46 -25.41 -34.62
C GLU A 309 -10.30 -26.52 -35.27
N CYS A 310 -9.66 -27.57 -35.81
CA CYS A 310 -10.37 -28.76 -36.28
C CYS A 310 -11.12 -29.48 -35.14
N ALA A 311 -10.53 -29.55 -33.94
CA ALA A 311 -11.18 -30.15 -32.77
C ALA A 311 -12.49 -29.43 -32.39
N TRP A 312 -12.54 -28.09 -32.50
CA TRP A 312 -13.77 -27.31 -32.29
C TRP A 312 -14.86 -27.57 -33.35
N SER A 313 -14.50 -28.04 -34.53
CA SER A 313 -15.43 -28.30 -35.64
C SER A 313 -16.13 -29.66 -35.54
N THR A 314 -15.65 -30.53 -34.65
CA THR A 314 -16.16 -31.90 -34.46
C THR A 314 -17.17 -31.99 -33.32
N HIS A 315 -17.39 -30.89 -32.57
CA HIS A 315 -18.31 -30.76 -31.43
C HIS A 315 -19.42 -29.74 -31.71
#